data_AF-A0A377WC05-F1
#
_entry.id   AF-A0A377WC05-F1
#
_cell.length_a   1.000
_cell.length_b   1.000
_cell.length_c   1.000
_cell.angle_alpha   90.00
_cell.angle_beta   90.00
_cell.angle_gamma   90.00
#
_symmetry.space_group_name_H-M   'P 1'
#
loop_
_entity.id
_entity.type
_entity.pdbx_description
1 polymer ?
#
loop_
_entity_poly.entity_id
_entity_poly.type
_entity_poly.pdbx_seq_one_letter_code
_entity_poly.pdbx_strand_id
1 'polypeptide(L)'
;MLQQYFTTAWVPRNNGTNNFYTANLGNGVVAIGYKSQPVLVQPGQTDKLQSTLWVGPAIQDKMAAVAPHLDLTVDYGWLWFISQPLFKLLKFIHSFLGNWGFSIIVITFIVRGIMYPLTKAQYTSMAKMRMLQPKIQAMRERLGDDKQRQSQEMMALYKAEKVNPLAAASR
;
A
#
# COMPACT_ATOMS: atom_id res chain seq x y z
N MET A 1 -16.99 12.22 1.22
CA MET A 1 -17.46 10.97 0.58
C MET A 1 -16.38 10.53 -0.38
N LEU A 2 -15.98 9.26 -0.30
CA LEU A 2 -14.91 8.69 -1.12
C LEU A 2 -15.49 7.65 -2.07
N GLN A 3 -15.12 7.71 -3.34
CA GLN A 3 -15.25 6.64 -4.32
C GLN A 3 -13.85 6.34 -4.89
N GLN A 4 -13.71 5.22 -5.61
CA GLN A 4 -12.42 4.71 -6.08
C GLN A 4 -11.56 5.75 -6.85
N TYR A 5 -12.20 6.71 -7.54
CA TYR A 5 -11.51 7.74 -8.33
C TYR A 5 -11.91 9.18 -8.00
N PHE A 6 -12.99 9.40 -7.24
CA PHE A 6 -13.58 10.70 -7.00
C PHE A 6 -13.81 10.95 -5.52
N THR A 7 -13.58 12.19 -5.10
CA THR A 7 -13.73 12.62 -3.71
C THR A 7 -14.58 13.88 -3.66
N THR A 8 -15.52 13.90 -2.71
CA THR A 8 -16.24 15.10 -2.31
C THR A 8 -15.90 15.41 -0.86
N ALA A 9 -15.36 16.60 -0.59
CA ALA A 9 -14.93 17.02 0.74
C ALA A 9 -15.27 18.49 1.01
N TRP A 10 -15.84 18.75 2.18
CA TRP A 10 -16.08 20.08 2.70
C TRP A 10 -14.95 20.48 3.64
N VAL A 11 -14.27 21.58 3.34
CA VAL A 11 -13.16 22.12 4.12
C VAL A 11 -13.58 23.45 4.74
N PRO A 12 -13.82 23.51 6.06
CA PRO A 12 -14.05 24.77 6.75
C PRO A 12 -12.82 25.67 6.67
N ARG A 13 -13.01 26.96 6.37
CA ARG A 13 -11.98 28.00 6.53
C ARG A 13 -12.37 28.94 7.66
N ASN A 14 -12.28 28.44 8.88
CA ASN A 14 -12.51 29.21 10.10
C ASN A 14 -11.46 28.85 11.16
N ASN A 15 -11.22 29.78 12.09
CA ASN A 15 -10.28 29.58 13.21
C ASN A 15 -10.94 28.91 14.43
N GLY A 16 -12.23 28.59 14.35
CA GLY A 16 -13.00 27.97 15.42
C GLY A 16 -12.98 26.44 15.38
N THR A 17 -13.38 25.81 16.49
CA THR A 17 -13.52 24.35 16.55
C THR A 17 -14.72 23.90 15.73
N ASN A 18 -14.49 23.09 14.69
CA ASN A 18 -15.56 22.52 13.89
C ASN A 18 -16.08 21.21 14.49
N ASN A 19 -17.40 21.03 14.50
CA ASN A 19 -18.01 19.76 14.86
C ASN A 19 -18.29 18.95 13.59
N PHE A 20 -17.55 17.87 13.38
CA PHE A 20 -17.79 16.93 12.28
C PHE A 20 -18.85 15.91 12.70
N TYR A 21 -19.85 15.70 11.83
CA TYR A 21 -20.95 14.78 12.13
C TYR A 21 -21.25 13.87 10.95
N THR A 22 -21.74 12.67 11.28
CA THR A 22 -22.35 11.73 10.35
C THR A 22 -23.79 11.49 10.80
N ALA A 23 -24.75 11.61 9.89
CA ALA A 23 -26.16 11.40 10.17
C ALA A 23 -26.75 10.40 9.18
N ASN A 24 -27.50 9.42 9.70
CA ASN A 24 -28.34 8.56 8.88
C ASN A 24 -29.69 9.27 8.69
N LEU A 25 -30.02 9.64 7.45
CA LEU A 25 -31.25 10.36 7.11
C LEU A 25 -32.43 9.41 6.84
N GLY A 26 -32.23 8.10 6.97
CA GLY A 26 -33.20 7.08 6.61
C GLY A 26 -33.14 6.70 5.13
N ASN A 27 -33.86 5.64 4.75
CA ASN A 27 -33.92 5.13 3.36
C ASN A 27 -32.55 4.84 2.72
N GLY A 28 -31.56 4.45 3.52
CA GLY A 28 -30.20 4.16 3.04
C GLY A 28 -29.36 5.40 2.72
N VAL A 29 -29.83 6.61 3.04
CA VAL A 29 -29.10 7.85 2.80
C VAL A 29 -28.27 8.23 4.03
N VAL A 30 -26.96 8.35 3.83
CA VAL A 30 -26.02 8.79 4.86
C VAL A 30 -25.47 10.16 4.48
N ALA A 31 -25.52 11.10 5.43
CA ALA A 31 -24.93 12.43 5.30
C ALA A 31 -23.68 12.55 6.16
N ILE A 32 -22.66 13.22 5.63
CA ILE A 32 -21.45 13.62 6.35
C ILE A 32 -21.24 15.12 6.14
N GLY A 33 -20.92 15.84 7.20
CA GLY A 33 -20.75 17.29 7.14
C GLY A 33 -20.02 17.86 8.35
N TYR A 34 -19.89 19.18 8.38
CA TYR A 34 -19.34 19.90 9.53
C TYR A 34 -20.27 21.05 9.93
N LYS A 35 -20.27 21.38 11.22
CA LYS A 35 -20.88 22.60 11.76
C LYS A 35 -19.78 23.49 12.32
N SER A 36 -19.72 24.73 11.85
CA SER A 36 -18.81 25.74 12.38
C SER A 36 -19.31 26.28 13.72
N GLN A 37 -18.40 26.82 14.53
CA GLN A 37 -18.80 27.60 15.71
C GLN A 37 -19.69 28.78 15.30
N PRO A 38 -20.72 29.11 16.11
CA PRO A 38 -21.54 30.29 15.89
C PRO A 38 -20.67 31.55 15.88
N VAL A 39 -20.88 32.42 14.90
CA VAL A 39 -20.23 33.74 14.83
C VAL A 39 -21.26 34.80 15.18
N LEU A 40 -20.95 35.62 16.18
CA LEU A 40 -21.76 36.76 16.61
C LEU A 40 -21.40 37.98 15.76
N VAL A 41 -22.34 38.45 14.95
CA VAL A 41 -22.18 39.67 14.13
C VAL A 41 -22.91 40.81 14.82
N GLN A 42 -22.18 41.83 15.26
CA GLN A 42 -22.76 42.98 15.96
C GLN A 42 -23.50 43.92 14.98
N PRO A 43 -24.48 44.72 15.46
CA PRO A 43 -25.18 45.70 14.63
C PRO A 43 -24.21 46.64 13.90
N GLY A 44 -24.34 46.74 12.58
CA GLY A 44 -23.46 47.55 11.72
C GLY A 44 -22.14 46.88 11.32
N GLN A 45 -21.84 45.67 11.82
CA GLN A 45 -20.68 44.89 11.41
C GLN A 45 -20.99 44.00 10.21
N THR A 46 -19.98 43.75 9.37
CA THR A 46 -20.04 42.75 8.29
C THR A 46 -18.97 41.71 8.52
N ASP A 47 -19.36 40.43 8.60
CA ASP A 47 -18.42 39.30 8.70
C ASP A 47 -18.44 38.45 7.42
N LYS A 48 -17.30 37.82 7.13
CA LYS A 48 -17.13 36.93 5.97
C LYS A 48 -16.87 35.50 6.45
N LEU A 49 -17.82 34.61 6.18
CA LEU A 49 -17.66 33.18 6.38
C LEU A 49 -17.20 32.54 5.07
N GLN A 50 -16.12 31.75 5.14
CA GLN A 50 -15.56 31.06 3.99
C GLN A 50 -15.53 29.56 4.22
N SER A 51 -15.85 28.82 3.16
CA SER A 51 -15.70 27.37 3.10
C SER A 51 -15.26 26.97 1.70
N THR A 52 -14.52 25.88 1.62
CA THR A 52 -14.07 25.32 0.33
C THR A 52 -14.71 23.96 0.15
N LEU A 53 -15.38 23.77 -0.99
CA LEU A 53 -15.90 22.48 -1.41
C LEU A 53 -15.00 21.91 -2.50
N TRP A 54 -14.42 20.74 -2.24
CA TRP A 54 -13.75 19.94 -3.26
C TRP A 54 -14.76 18.97 -3.87
N VAL A 55 -14.93 19.03 -5.19
CA VAL A 55 -15.64 18.01 -5.98
C VAL A 55 -14.77 17.70 -7.18
N GLY A 56 -14.18 16.51 -7.23
CA GLY A 56 -13.32 16.17 -8.34
C GLY A 56 -12.56 14.85 -8.19
N PRO A 57 -11.70 14.53 -9.16
CA PRO A 57 -10.86 13.34 -9.10
C PRO A 57 -9.91 13.42 -7.89
N ALA A 58 -9.61 12.26 -7.31
CA ALA A 58 -8.75 12.12 -6.13
C ALA A 58 -7.26 12.34 -6.47
N ILE A 59 -6.90 13.56 -6.89
CA ILE A 59 -5.54 13.96 -7.27
C ILE A 59 -4.79 14.46 -6.03
N GLN A 60 -3.86 13.64 -5.51
CA GLN A 60 -3.09 13.93 -4.29
C GLN A 60 -2.46 15.32 -4.26
N ASP A 61 -1.78 15.74 -5.34
CA ASP A 61 -1.04 17.00 -5.34
C ASP A 61 -1.95 18.22 -5.22
N LYS A 62 -3.15 18.18 -5.82
CA LYS A 62 -4.12 19.27 -5.75
C LYS A 62 -4.90 19.24 -4.43
N MET A 63 -5.20 18.05 -3.91
CA MET A 63 -5.91 17.90 -2.64
C MET A 63 -5.05 18.33 -1.44
N ALA A 64 -3.76 17.98 -1.43
CA ALA A 64 -2.80 18.43 -0.41
C ALA A 64 -2.71 19.97 -0.32
N ALA A 65 -2.84 20.65 -1.47
CA ALA A 65 -2.83 22.12 -1.53
C ALA A 65 -4.14 22.76 -1.04
N VAL A 66 -5.26 22.01 -1.03
CA VAL A 66 -6.59 22.51 -0.60
C VAL A 66 -6.78 22.35 0.90
N ALA A 67 -6.36 21.23 1.47
CA ALA A 67 -6.36 21.02 2.91
C ALA A 67 -5.25 20.04 3.31
N PRO A 68 -4.57 20.25 4.46
CA PRO A 68 -3.62 19.29 4.99
C PRO A 68 -4.30 17.93 5.18
N HIS A 69 -3.64 16.85 4.76
CA HIS A 69 -4.08 15.45 4.87
C HIS A 69 -5.23 15.01 3.94
N LEU A 70 -5.71 15.88 3.03
CA LEU A 70 -6.73 15.48 2.05
C LEU A 70 -6.18 14.54 0.96
N ASP A 71 -4.86 14.50 0.79
CA ASP A 71 -4.13 13.57 -0.08
C ASP A 71 -4.16 12.11 0.41
N LEU A 72 -4.37 11.89 1.72
CA LEU A 72 -4.51 10.56 2.33
C LEU A 72 -5.85 9.88 1.99
N THR A 73 -6.73 10.57 1.29
CA THR A 73 -8.02 10.01 0.84
C THR A 73 -7.87 8.95 -0.25
N VAL A 74 -6.71 8.88 -0.93
CA VAL A 74 -6.46 7.80 -1.89
C VAL A 74 -6.17 6.51 -1.14
N ASP A 75 -7.10 5.56 -1.28
CA ASP A 75 -7.11 4.32 -0.53
C ASP A 75 -6.07 3.34 -1.08
N TYR A 76 -4.85 3.43 -0.56
CA TYR A 76 -3.75 2.53 -0.90
C TYR A 76 -3.81 1.19 -0.13
N GLY A 77 -4.85 0.98 0.68
CA GLY A 77 -5.00 -0.18 1.55
C GLY A 77 -3.92 -0.27 2.65
N TRP A 78 -3.71 -1.46 3.20
CA TRP A 78 -2.77 -1.68 4.30
C TRP A 78 -1.30 -1.42 3.91
N LEU A 79 -0.98 -1.49 2.62
CA LEU A 79 0.36 -1.27 2.04
C LEU A 79 0.62 0.19 1.67
N TRP A 80 -0.09 1.14 2.30
CA TRP A 80 0.03 2.57 1.99
C TRP A 80 1.49 3.08 2.09
N PHE A 81 2.27 2.55 3.04
CA PHE A 81 3.67 2.91 3.26
C PHE A 81 4.61 2.51 2.11
N ILE A 82 4.27 1.47 1.34
CA ILE A 82 5.02 1.06 0.13
C ILE A 82 4.45 1.78 -1.10
N SER A 83 3.12 1.88 -1.17
CA SER A 83 2.41 2.40 -2.33
C SER A 83 2.67 3.89 -2.55
N GLN A 84 2.75 4.70 -1.49
CA GLN A 84 3.05 6.13 -1.60
C GLN A 84 4.43 6.42 -2.21
N PRO A 85 5.56 5.85 -1.70
CA PRO A 85 6.86 6.02 -2.32
C PRO A 85 6.91 5.51 -3.77
N LEU A 86 6.28 4.37 -4.04
CA LEU A 86 6.23 3.79 -5.38
C LEU A 86 5.47 4.70 -6.36
N PHE A 87 4.35 5.28 -5.94
CA PHE A 87 3.58 6.22 -6.76
C PHE A 87 4.33 7.54 -6.99
N LYS A 88 5.04 8.05 -5.98
CA LYS A 88 5.92 9.22 -6.15
C LYS A 88 7.03 8.95 -7.17
N LEU A 89 7.67 7.78 -7.11
CA LEU A 89 8.66 7.36 -8.09
C LEU A 89 8.05 7.22 -9.50
N LEU A 90 6.85 6.64 -9.60
CA LEU A 90 6.14 6.52 -10.87
C LEU A 90 5.83 7.90 -11.47
N LYS A 91 5.33 8.86 -10.67
CA LYS A 91 5.09 10.24 -11.12
C LYS A 91 6.37 10.93 -11.56
N PHE A 92 7.48 10.71 -10.83
CA PHE A 92 8.79 11.25 -11.22
C PHE A 92 9.21 10.72 -12.58
N ILE A 93 9.14 9.41 -12.80
CA ILE A 93 9.44 8.78 -14.10
C ILE A 93 8.50 9.31 -15.20
N HIS A 94 7.21 9.44 -14.90
CA HIS A 94 6.22 9.98 -15.82
C HIS A 94 6.51 11.43 -16.22
N SER A 95 7.08 12.24 -15.31
CA SER A 95 7.45 13.62 -15.64
C SER A 95 8.54 13.74 -16.72
N PHE A 96 9.36 12.69 -16.91
CA PHE A 96 10.36 12.63 -17.98
C PHE A 96 9.82 12.03 -19.27
N LEU A 97 9.01 10.95 -19.16
CA LEU A 97 8.54 10.19 -20.33
C LEU A 97 7.23 10.72 -20.92
N GLY A 98 6.40 11.38 -20.13
CA GLY A 98 5.07 11.88 -20.53
C GLY A 98 4.05 10.78 -20.85
N ASN A 99 4.38 9.51 -20.65
CA ASN A 99 3.51 8.36 -20.95
C ASN A 99 3.46 7.37 -19.78
N TRP A 100 2.25 7.12 -19.28
CA TRP A 100 2.00 6.20 -18.17
C TRP A 100 2.44 4.76 -18.45
N GLY A 101 2.26 4.26 -19.68
CA GLY A 101 2.64 2.89 -20.04
C GLY A 101 4.15 2.66 -19.97
N PHE A 102 4.93 3.55 -20.59
CA PHE A 102 6.41 3.47 -20.52
C PHE A 102 6.92 3.68 -19.10
N SER A 103 6.24 4.50 -18.30
CA SER A 103 6.59 4.74 -16.90
C SER A 103 6.41 3.47 -16.06
N ILE A 104 5.35 2.70 -16.32
CA ILE A 104 5.12 1.40 -15.67
C ILE A 104 6.21 0.40 -16.09
N ILE A 105 6.59 0.37 -17.36
CA ILE A 105 7.68 -0.51 -17.82
C ILE A 105 8.99 -0.17 -17.09
N VAL A 106 9.35 1.11 -17.03
CA VAL A 106 10.59 1.54 -16.36
C VAL A 106 10.58 1.25 -14.86
N ILE A 107 9.47 1.52 -14.15
CA ILE A 107 9.40 1.24 -12.72
C ILE A 107 9.49 -0.27 -12.45
N THR A 108 8.95 -1.13 -13.31
CA THR A 108 9.10 -2.59 -13.15
C THR A 108 10.57 -3.01 -13.24
N PHE A 109 11.36 -2.43 -14.14
CA PHE A 109 12.80 -2.69 -14.21
C PHE A 109 13.55 -2.21 -12.96
N ILE A 110 13.21 -1.03 -12.42
CA ILE A 110 13.82 -0.49 -11.21
C ILE A 110 13.51 -1.39 -10.01
N VAL A 111 12.23 -1.73 -9.80
CA VAL A 111 11.81 -2.63 -8.71
C VAL A 111 12.47 -3.99 -8.86
N ARG A 112 12.55 -4.53 -10.08
CA ARG A 112 13.24 -5.80 -10.36
C ARG A 112 14.74 -5.72 -10.05
N GLY A 113 15.38 -4.58 -10.32
CA GLY A 113 16.76 -4.30 -9.97
C GLY A 113 17.00 -4.24 -8.47
N ILE A 114 16.15 -3.52 -7.72
CA ILE A 114 16.22 -3.44 -6.26
C ILE A 114 15.99 -4.82 -5.62
N MET A 115 15.06 -5.60 -6.17
CA MET A 115 14.78 -6.97 -5.71
C MET A 115 15.75 -8.01 -6.27
N TYR A 116 16.73 -7.64 -7.10
CA TYR A 116 17.72 -8.57 -7.67
C TYR A 116 18.53 -9.34 -6.63
N PRO A 117 19.12 -8.73 -5.57
CA PRO A 117 19.85 -9.49 -4.56
C PRO A 117 18.97 -10.53 -3.86
N LEU A 118 17.72 -10.19 -3.56
CA LEU A 118 16.74 -11.12 -3.00
C LEU A 118 16.45 -12.25 -3.98
N THR A 119 16.20 -11.92 -5.25
CA THR A 119 15.93 -12.88 -6.33
C THR A 119 17.13 -13.83 -6.51
N LYS A 120 18.36 -13.31 -6.50
CA LYS A 120 19.59 -14.10 -6.59
C LYS A 120 19.75 -15.06 -5.40
N ALA A 121 19.42 -14.60 -4.18
CA ALA A 121 19.43 -15.44 -3.00
C ALA A 121 18.39 -16.58 -3.10
N GLN A 122 17.17 -16.28 -3.58
CA GLN A 122 16.14 -17.29 -3.86
C GLN A 122 16.63 -18.32 -4.89
N TYR A 123 17.21 -17.89 -6.01
CA TYR A 123 17.75 -18.79 -7.03
C TYR A 123 18.86 -19.69 -6.49
N THR A 124 19.78 -19.13 -5.71
CA THR A 124 20.88 -19.88 -5.09
C THR A 124 20.34 -20.95 -4.13
N SER A 125 19.31 -20.61 -3.34
CA SER A 125 18.67 -21.57 -2.45
C SER A 125 17.98 -22.71 -3.22
N MET A 126 17.29 -22.39 -4.32
CA MET A 126 16.67 -23.40 -5.18
C MET A 126 17.70 -24.31 -5.87
N ALA A 127 18.83 -23.76 -6.32
CA ALA A 127 19.91 -24.54 -6.91
C ALA A 127 20.47 -25.56 -5.89
N LYS A 128 20.72 -25.13 -4.65
CA LYS A 128 21.15 -26.04 -3.57
C LYS A 128 20.09 -27.10 -3.26
N MET A 129 18.81 -26.75 -3.25
CA MET A 129 17.73 -27.74 -3.07
C MET A 129 17.70 -28.80 -4.17
N ARG A 130 17.91 -28.42 -5.44
CA ARG A 130 18.03 -29.38 -6.55
C ARG A 130 19.21 -30.33 -6.36
N MET A 131 20.35 -29.84 -5.85
CA MET A 131 21.50 -30.69 -5.52
C MET A 131 21.23 -31.65 -4.35
N LEU A 132 20.34 -31.29 -3.43
CA LEU A 132 19.97 -32.14 -2.29
C LEU A 132 18.90 -33.18 -2.61
N GLN A 133 18.11 -33.01 -3.67
CA GLN A 133 17.10 -33.99 -4.10
C GLN A 133 17.62 -35.44 -4.19
N PRO A 134 18.77 -35.75 -4.83
CA PRO A 134 19.27 -37.12 -4.87
C PRO A 134 19.64 -37.67 -3.48
N LYS A 135 20.20 -36.83 -2.59
CA LYS A 135 20.50 -37.24 -1.20
C LYS A 135 19.21 -37.51 -0.40
N ILE A 136 18.17 -36.71 -0.61
CA ILE A 136 16.85 -36.89 0.00
C ILE A 136 16.20 -38.17 -0.50
N GLN A 137 16.33 -38.49 -1.79
CA GLN A 137 15.80 -39.73 -2.36
C GLN A 137 16.50 -40.96 -1.78
N ALA A 138 17.84 -40.95 -1.69
CA ALA A 138 18.61 -42.02 -1.07
C ALA A 138 18.30 -42.19 0.44
N MET A 139 18.05 -41.09 1.16
CA MET A 139 17.60 -41.13 2.55
C MET A 139 16.22 -41.78 2.66
N ARG A 140 15.27 -41.43 1.79
CA ARG A 140 13.92 -42.03 1.76
C ARG A 140 13.97 -43.54 1.49
N GLU A 141 14.83 -43.97 0.56
CA GLU A 141 15.02 -45.40 0.27
C GLU A 141 15.61 -46.16 1.46
N ARG A 142 16.51 -45.54 2.24
CA ARG A 142 17.10 -46.16 3.46
C ARG A 142 16.14 -46.22 4.64
N LEU A 143 15.32 -45.18 4.84
CA LEU A 143 14.43 -45.05 6.00
C LEU A 143 13.01 -45.61 5.77
N GLY A 144 12.66 -45.96 4.53
CA GLY A 144 11.41 -46.67 4.22
C GLY A 144 10.15 -45.93 4.68
N ASP A 145 9.40 -46.49 5.62
CA ASP A 145 8.10 -45.96 6.09
C ASP A 145 8.21 -45.18 7.41
N ASP A 146 9.41 -45.00 7.96
CA ASP A 146 9.62 -44.25 9.21
C ASP A 146 9.62 -42.73 8.96
N LYS A 147 8.41 -42.20 8.70
CA LYS A 147 8.18 -40.78 8.35
C LYS A 147 8.69 -39.81 9.42
N GLN A 148 8.71 -40.22 10.68
CA GLN A 148 9.17 -39.38 11.78
C GLN A 148 10.68 -39.20 11.73
N ARG A 149 11.45 -40.29 11.52
CA ARG A 149 12.91 -40.20 11.36
C ARG A 149 13.30 -39.53 10.05
N GLN A 150 12.56 -39.76 8.95
CA GLN A 150 12.78 -39.04 7.68
C GLN A 150 12.64 -37.52 7.83
N SER A 151 11.62 -37.05 8.55
CA SER A 151 11.43 -35.60 8.79
C SER A 151 12.60 -35.00 9.58
N GLN A 152 13.08 -35.71 10.60
CA GLN A 152 14.21 -35.27 11.42
C GLN A 152 15.52 -35.23 10.62
N GLU A 153 15.84 -36.28 9.86
CA GLU A 153 17.06 -36.30 9.04
C GLU A 153 17.01 -35.30 7.89
N MET A 154 15.84 -35.11 7.27
CA MET A 154 15.66 -34.10 6.24
C MET A 154 15.91 -32.68 6.78
N MET A 155 15.39 -32.37 7.97
CA MET A 155 15.66 -31.08 8.63
C MET A 155 17.13 -30.93 9.05
N ALA A 156 17.77 -32.01 9.52
CA ALA A 156 19.20 -32.01 9.84
C ALA A 156 20.06 -31.77 8.59
N LEU A 157 19.71 -32.37 7.45
CA LEU A 157 20.37 -32.18 6.17
C LEU A 157 20.22 -30.74 5.66
N TYR A 158 19.03 -30.15 5.76
CA TYR A 158 18.82 -28.73 5.39
C TYR A 158 19.63 -27.79 6.28
N LYS A 159 19.74 -28.08 7.58
CA LYS A 159 20.53 -27.29 8.52
C LYS A 159 22.03 -27.42 8.26
N ALA A 160 22.52 -28.63 7.97
CA ALA A 160 23.94 -28.89 7.66
C ALA A 160 24.38 -28.15 6.39
N GLU A 161 23.54 -28.15 5.36
CA GLU A 161 23.85 -27.53 4.05
C GLU A 161 23.45 -26.03 4.00
N LYS A 162 22.96 -25.48 5.13
CA LYS A 162 22.47 -24.10 5.30
C LYS A 162 21.48 -23.69 4.21
N VAL A 163 20.54 -24.57 3.91
CA VAL A 163 19.49 -24.32 2.91
C VAL A 163 18.19 -24.00 3.62
N ASN A 164 17.53 -22.90 3.21
CA ASN A 164 16.24 -22.53 3.78
C ASN A 164 15.11 -23.18 2.98
N PRO A 165 14.36 -24.15 3.54
CA PRO A 165 13.25 -24.80 2.82
C PRO A 165 12.14 -23.81 2.45
N LEU A 166 11.97 -22.72 3.22
CA LEU A 166 10.97 -21.68 2.94
C LEU A 166 11.34 -20.81 1.74
N ALA A 167 12.62 -20.75 1.36
CA ALA A 167 13.04 -19.94 0.20
C ALA A 167 12.48 -20.49 -1.13
N ALA A 168 12.15 -21.79 -1.21
CA ALA A 168 11.49 -22.35 -2.39
C ALA A 168 9.96 -22.24 -2.38
N ALA A 169 9.34 -22.00 -1.22
CA ALA A 169 7.88 -21.85 -1.10
C ALA A 169 7.37 -20.45 -1.51
N SER A 170 8.26 -19.51 -1.83
CA SER A 170 7.92 -18.11 -2.13
C SER A 170 7.68 -17.81 -3.63
N ARG A 171 7.08 -18.75 -4.36
CA ARG A 171 6.57 -18.53 -5.72
C ARG A 171 5.06 -18.55 -5.75
#